data_AF-A0A1C5KRS2-F1
#
_entry.id   AF-A0A1C5KRS2-F1
#
_cell.length_a   1.000
_cell.length_b   1.000
_cell.length_c   1.000
_cell.angle_alpha   90.00
_cell.angle_beta   90.00
_cell.angle_gamma   90.00
#
_symmetry.space_group_name_H-M   'P 1'
#
loop_
_entity.id
_entity.type
_entity.pdbx_description
1 polymer ?
#
loop_
_entity_poly.entity_id
_entity_poly.type
_entity_poly.pdbx_seq_one_letter_code
_entity_poly.pdbx_strand_id
1 'polypeptide(L)'
;MAEYFGSSKPYFLMALIVYMIYRVLLRVLYRNGRMRVPVVHEVGMALLAWWLLTLFSASVSPALGFSLKPSFPGMNLIPVYGTIRMVKESGVGALLGAFLKYVPIGFLVPFLFRRSRNPGKVLSLCGSAAIFIEVFQLFMPSMAVRLDDILWALFGGFSGYFLFGLLCMNITGIERMATVKRSRGRQVPAPVRLELELVFLLMLLPVMVQGTRLEMARVQEVRAQEEQQAKAAAEAKKAAEEAEAQRLAEEEAKQLKVADSMPELSVEAGAAVLYSVDDDLILYEKAGIDQETPASTTKLMTALTVLKYCDPTEKLTTGEEITRISDQASNASLKEGTTGTVETFLGAMLIPSGNDAAYALATYTGRKILGKDSASVDEALQAFLDAEKDLAAELNLENSNFLTPDGDQADGQYSCARDMIRIARECLKNDTIRKLCGAKSYRGLFDNLDLTYKNTNELIQPSSECYYEGAIGMKTGSFNDVKCLVAAAEIDGKTYIAVLMQDGDPGRYQDAKTLFDYVAGDSGDGGEDTPAEE
;
A
#
# COMPACT_ATOMS: atom_id res chain seq x y z
N MET A 1 29.66 24.67 -23.24
CA MET A 1 29.49 25.60 -24.39
C MET A 1 28.32 25.16 -25.29
N ALA A 2 28.27 23.93 -25.81
CA ALA A 2 27.16 23.47 -26.66
C ALA A 2 25.76 23.50 -25.97
N GLU A 3 25.66 23.10 -24.69
CA GLU A 3 24.42 23.24 -23.90
C GLU A 3 24.06 24.71 -23.59
N TYR A 4 25.08 25.57 -23.43
CA TYR A 4 24.93 27.01 -23.19
C TYR A 4 24.37 27.74 -24.43
N PHE A 5 24.73 27.27 -25.62
CA PHE A 5 24.19 27.79 -26.89
C PHE A 5 22.87 27.10 -27.31
N GLY A 6 22.62 25.86 -26.86
CA GLY A 6 21.37 25.14 -27.11
C GLY A 6 20.16 25.75 -26.40
N SER A 7 20.37 26.21 -25.17
CA SER A 7 19.36 26.84 -24.29
C SER A 7 19.01 28.30 -24.64
N SER A 8 19.83 28.95 -25.47
CA SER A 8 19.66 30.36 -25.86
C SER A 8 18.95 30.53 -27.20
N LYS A 9 18.72 29.42 -27.94
CA LYS A 9 17.97 29.36 -29.21
C LYS A 9 16.66 30.17 -29.24
N PRO A 10 15.77 30.11 -28.22
CA PRO A 10 14.50 30.85 -28.28
C PRO A 10 14.68 32.38 -28.23
N TYR A 11 15.82 32.87 -27.75
CA TYR A 11 16.13 34.30 -27.66
C TYR A 11 16.84 34.83 -28.92
N PHE A 12 17.63 33.96 -29.56
CA PHE A 12 18.51 34.34 -30.67
C PHE A 12 17.76 34.87 -31.89
N LEU A 13 16.68 34.19 -32.31
CA LEU A 13 15.98 34.53 -33.55
C LEU A 13 15.34 35.93 -33.45
N MET A 14 14.65 36.22 -32.33
CA MET A 14 13.99 37.51 -32.11
C MET A 14 15.01 38.65 -32.02
N ALA A 15 16.06 38.48 -31.23
CA ALA A 15 17.08 39.51 -31.06
C ALA A 15 17.89 39.78 -32.35
N LEU A 16 18.15 38.75 -33.16
CA LEU A 16 18.80 38.90 -34.46
C LEU A 16 17.94 39.74 -35.42
N ILE A 17 16.63 39.46 -35.50
CA ILE A 17 15.70 40.23 -36.35
C ILE A 17 15.69 41.71 -35.93
N VAL A 18 15.55 41.97 -34.63
CA VAL A 18 15.54 43.32 -34.06
C VAL A 18 16.86 44.05 -34.34
N TYR A 19 18.00 43.36 -34.18
CA TYR A 19 19.32 43.91 -34.49
C TYR A 19 19.46 44.29 -35.96
N MET A 20 19.05 43.41 -36.87
CA MET A 20 19.17 43.64 -38.31
C MET A 20 18.36 44.85 -38.76
N ILE A 21 17.12 44.99 -38.28
CA ILE A 21 16.28 46.17 -38.55
C ILE A 21 16.97 47.45 -38.05
N TYR A 22 17.47 47.42 -36.81
CA TYR A 22 18.20 48.54 -36.22
C TYR A 22 19.46 48.92 -37.01
N ARG A 23 20.24 47.95 -37.48
CA ARG A 23 21.44 48.20 -38.31
C ARG A 23 21.09 48.83 -39.65
N VAL A 24 20.00 48.41 -40.29
CA VAL A 24 19.53 49.03 -41.54
C VAL A 24 19.18 50.50 -41.30
N LEU A 25 18.41 50.80 -40.25
CA LEU A 25 18.05 52.17 -39.88
C LEU A 25 19.27 53.06 -39.58
N LEU A 26 20.24 52.53 -38.83
CA LEU A 26 21.49 53.24 -38.53
C LEU A 26 22.31 53.54 -39.77
N ARG A 27 22.40 52.61 -40.73
CA ARG A 27 23.10 52.83 -41.99
C ARG A 27 22.48 53.96 -42.81
N VAL A 28 21.14 54.07 -42.80
CA VAL A 28 20.45 55.21 -43.42
C VAL A 28 20.86 56.52 -42.75
N LEU A 29 20.89 56.56 -41.41
CA LEU A 29 21.31 57.75 -40.66
C LEU A 29 22.80 58.10 -40.89
N TYR A 30 23.67 57.09 -40.99
CA TYR A 30 25.07 57.29 -41.33
C TYR A 30 25.24 57.93 -42.71
N ARG A 31 24.51 57.43 -43.70
CA ARG A 31 24.50 57.96 -45.07
C ARG A 31 24.00 59.40 -45.11
N ASN A 32 22.86 59.68 -44.47
CA ASN A 32 22.27 61.02 -44.42
C ASN A 32 23.17 62.03 -43.69
N GLY A 33 23.86 61.58 -42.63
CA GLY A 33 24.83 62.37 -41.88
C GLY A 33 26.18 62.57 -42.58
N ARG A 34 26.40 62.01 -43.78
CA ARG A 34 27.70 61.97 -44.49
C ARG A 34 28.84 61.45 -43.58
N MET A 35 28.53 60.47 -42.74
CA MET A 35 29.51 59.83 -41.85
C MET A 35 30.20 58.67 -42.57
N ARG A 36 31.51 58.53 -42.40
CA ARG A 36 32.26 57.38 -42.92
C ARG A 36 32.40 56.34 -41.81
N VAL A 37 31.75 55.20 -41.99
CA VAL A 37 31.78 54.06 -41.06
C VAL A 37 32.81 53.04 -41.56
N PRO A 38 33.86 52.73 -40.78
CA PRO A 38 34.80 51.67 -41.12
C PRO A 38 34.14 50.28 -41.09
N VAL A 39 34.55 49.36 -41.96
CA VAL A 39 34.09 47.96 -41.92
C VAL A 39 34.37 47.32 -40.55
N VAL A 40 35.51 47.66 -39.94
CA VAL A 40 35.89 47.20 -38.59
C VAL A 40 34.86 47.63 -37.53
N HIS A 41 34.22 48.78 -37.70
CA HIS A 41 33.16 49.23 -36.80
C HIS A 41 31.89 48.36 -36.95
N GLU A 42 31.49 48.04 -38.18
CA GLU A 42 30.34 47.16 -38.44
C GLU A 42 30.56 45.75 -37.86
N VAL A 43 31.75 45.18 -38.09
CA VAL A 43 32.11 43.85 -37.54
C VAL A 43 32.15 43.90 -36.02
N GLY A 44 32.78 44.91 -35.42
CA GLY A 44 32.83 45.03 -33.97
C GLY A 44 31.46 45.25 -33.33
N MET A 45 30.55 45.97 -34.00
CA MET A 45 29.16 46.13 -33.55
C MET A 45 28.36 44.83 -33.63
N ALA A 46 28.60 43.99 -34.64
CA ALA A 46 27.98 42.67 -34.74
C ALA A 46 28.49 41.74 -33.63
N LEU A 47 29.80 41.75 -33.37
CA LEU A 47 30.41 41.00 -32.27
C LEU A 47 29.88 41.47 -30.90
N LEU A 48 29.78 42.78 -30.68
CA LEU A 48 29.23 43.33 -29.45
C LEU A 48 27.76 42.95 -29.25
N ALA A 49 26.93 43.06 -30.29
CA ALA A 49 25.53 42.66 -30.20
C ALA A 49 25.35 41.16 -29.94
N TRP A 50 26.11 40.32 -30.66
CA TRP A 50 26.11 38.88 -30.42
C TRP A 50 26.53 38.54 -28.99
N TRP A 51 27.57 39.21 -28.46
CA TRP A 51 28.04 39.01 -27.10
C TRP A 51 27.05 39.49 -26.03
N LEU A 52 26.37 40.61 -26.26
CA LEU A 52 25.33 41.09 -25.34
C LEU A 52 24.12 40.16 -25.33
N LEU A 53 23.74 39.62 -26.49
CA LEU A 53 22.66 38.66 -26.59
C LEU A 53 22.99 37.34 -25.88
N THR A 54 24.20 36.82 -26.03
CA THR A 54 24.63 35.62 -25.30
C THR A 54 24.67 35.88 -23.80
N LEU A 55 25.20 37.03 -23.39
CA LEU A 55 25.25 37.44 -21.99
C LEU A 55 23.84 37.51 -21.37
N PHE A 56 22.94 38.28 -21.98
CA PHE A 56 21.59 38.44 -21.45
C PHE A 56 20.79 37.15 -21.50
N SER A 57 20.82 36.43 -22.63
CA SER A 57 20.10 35.17 -22.78
C SER A 57 20.54 34.14 -21.74
N ALA A 58 21.85 34.00 -21.50
CA ALA A 58 22.31 33.03 -20.53
C ALA A 58 22.06 33.42 -19.08
N SER A 59 21.91 34.72 -18.80
CA SER A 59 21.53 35.22 -17.47
C SER A 59 20.04 35.12 -17.19
N VAL A 60 19.22 34.92 -18.23
CA VAL A 60 17.74 34.88 -18.15
C VAL A 60 17.17 33.50 -18.48
N SER A 61 17.95 32.61 -19.11
CA SER A 61 17.46 31.32 -19.58
C SER A 61 17.01 30.42 -18.41
N PRO A 62 15.74 29.97 -18.39
CA PRO A 62 15.24 28.99 -17.43
C PRO A 62 15.85 27.60 -17.62
N ALA A 63 16.43 27.32 -18.80
CA ALA A 63 16.93 26.00 -19.19
C ALA A 63 18.19 25.54 -18.42
N LEU A 64 18.76 26.38 -17.55
CA LEU A 64 19.79 25.99 -16.59
C LEU A 64 19.23 25.49 -15.25
N GLY A 65 17.91 25.26 -15.16
CA GLY A 65 17.31 24.32 -14.22
C GLY A 65 17.92 24.34 -12.81
N PHE A 66 17.74 25.42 -12.07
CA PHE A 66 17.80 25.35 -10.61
C PHE A 66 16.39 25.53 -10.04
N SER A 67 15.90 24.44 -9.46
CA SER A 67 14.64 24.26 -8.74
C SER A 67 15.04 23.46 -7.49
N LEU A 68 14.56 23.65 -6.27
CA LEU A 68 13.61 24.55 -5.63
C LEU A 68 13.93 24.45 -4.13
N LYS A 69 13.87 25.56 -3.39
CA LYS A 69 13.12 25.67 -2.12
C LYS A 69 12.98 27.17 -1.81
N PRO A 70 11.80 27.66 -1.40
CA PRO A 70 11.65 29.01 -0.89
C PRO A 70 12.34 29.04 0.46
N SER A 71 13.61 29.39 0.43
CA SER A 71 14.28 29.95 1.59
C SER A 71 14.60 31.38 1.18
N PHE A 72 14.37 32.32 2.09
CA PHE A 72 15.02 33.62 2.05
C PHE A 72 16.32 33.49 2.86
N PRO A 73 17.39 32.76 2.44
CA PRO A 73 18.65 32.88 3.13
C PRO A 73 19.23 34.23 2.73
N GLY A 74 19.63 34.99 3.75
CA GLY A 74 19.90 36.41 3.68
C GLY A 74 20.69 36.87 2.46
N MET A 75 20.40 38.09 2.05
CA MET A 75 21.27 38.88 1.18
C MET A 75 22.72 38.65 1.64
N ASN A 76 23.52 37.93 0.85
CA ASN A 76 24.93 37.75 1.12
C ASN A 76 25.62 39.10 0.87
N LEU A 77 25.55 39.97 1.87
CA LEU A 77 26.12 41.32 1.90
C LEU A 77 27.65 41.30 2.10
N ILE A 78 28.31 40.13 1.94
CA ILE A 78 29.73 39.95 2.24
C ILE A 78 30.45 39.43 0.99
N PRO A 79 31.12 40.32 0.22
CA PRO A 79 31.81 40.03 -1.05
C PRO A 79 32.79 38.85 -1.03
N VAL A 80 33.33 38.57 0.15
CA VAL A 80 34.44 37.63 0.35
C VAL A 80 33.91 36.21 0.62
N TYR A 81 32.74 36.06 1.23
CA TYR A 81 32.22 34.75 1.67
C TYR A 81 31.57 33.97 0.51
N GLY A 82 30.85 34.66 -0.38
CA GLY A 82 30.26 34.04 -1.58
C GLY A 82 31.30 33.54 -2.57
N THR A 83 32.45 34.21 -2.63
CA THR A 83 33.63 33.79 -3.44
C THR A 83 34.22 32.48 -2.93
N ILE A 84 34.39 32.33 -1.61
CA ILE A 84 34.93 31.10 -0.99
C ILE A 84 33.98 29.92 -1.17
N ARG A 85 32.67 30.15 -1.01
CA ARG A 85 31.64 29.12 -1.17
C ARG A 85 31.52 28.63 -2.62
N MET A 86 31.57 29.53 -3.60
CA MET A 86 31.45 29.15 -5.01
C MET A 86 32.66 28.33 -5.50
N VAL A 87 33.88 28.62 -5.01
CA VAL A 87 35.06 27.78 -5.30
C VAL A 87 34.91 26.40 -4.69
N LYS A 88 34.33 26.33 -3.48
CA LYS A 88 34.17 25.09 -2.72
C LYS A 88 33.06 24.18 -3.29
N GLU A 89 31.99 24.76 -3.83
CA GLU A 89 30.83 24.03 -4.37
C GLU A 89 30.89 23.81 -5.90
N SER A 90 31.55 24.68 -6.68
CA SER A 90 31.50 24.66 -8.15
C SER A 90 32.87 24.79 -8.84
N GLY A 91 33.95 24.91 -8.07
CA GLY A 91 35.32 25.03 -8.59
C GLY A 91 35.68 26.42 -9.14
N VAL A 92 36.98 26.63 -9.41
CA VAL A 92 37.54 27.91 -9.91
C VAL A 92 37.00 28.29 -11.30
N GLY A 93 36.52 27.32 -12.07
CA GLY A 93 35.95 27.54 -13.40
C GLY A 93 34.70 28.42 -13.43
N ALA A 94 33.86 28.36 -12.38
CA ALA A 94 32.67 29.19 -12.28
C ALA A 94 33.01 30.67 -12.05
N LEU A 95 34.06 30.95 -11.25
CA LEU A 95 34.58 32.31 -11.03
C LEU A 95 35.18 32.89 -12.31
N LEU A 96 36.00 32.09 -13.00
CA LEU A 96 36.58 32.48 -14.28
C LEU A 96 35.47 32.78 -15.31
N GLY A 97 34.39 31.99 -15.31
CA GLY A 97 33.23 32.21 -16.17
C GLY A 97 32.51 33.54 -15.92
N ALA A 98 32.24 33.91 -14.66
CA ALA A 98 31.55 35.16 -14.31
C ALA A 98 32.35 36.40 -14.71
N PHE A 99 33.67 36.35 -14.50
CA PHE A 99 34.62 37.39 -14.90
C PHE A 99 34.75 37.52 -16.43
N LEU A 100 35.01 36.40 -17.13
CA LEU A 100 35.30 36.39 -18.58
C LEU A 100 34.13 36.94 -19.42
N LYS A 101 32.89 36.85 -18.91
CA LYS A 101 31.68 37.39 -19.54
C LYS A 101 31.75 38.89 -19.84
N TYR A 102 32.46 39.68 -19.04
CA TYR A 102 32.47 41.14 -19.18
C TYR A 102 33.74 41.68 -19.85
N VAL A 103 34.74 40.82 -20.06
CA VAL A 103 36.01 41.18 -20.74
C VAL A 103 35.77 41.70 -22.16
N PRO A 104 34.94 41.06 -23.02
CA PRO A 104 34.71 41.58 -24.37
C PRO A 104 33.99 42.93 -24.39
N ILE A 105 33.11 43.22 -23.42
CA ILE A 105 32.46 44.53 -23.28
C ILE A 105 33.52 45.58 -22.91
N GLY A 106 34.37 45.27 -21.93
CA GLY A 106 35.49 46.12 -21.51
C GLY A 106 36.43 46.49 -22.65
N PHE A 107 36.63 45.57 -23.60
CA PHE A 107 37.50 45.76 -24.76
C PHE A 107 36.80 46.45 -25.95
N LEU A 108 35.65 45.94 -26.38
CA LEU A 108 34.96 46.38 -27.60
C LEU A 108 34.38 47.78 -27.47
N VAL A 109 33.88 48.16 -26.29
CA VAL A 109 33.25 49.47 -26.08
C VAL A 109 34.22 50.64 -26.30
N PRO A 110 35.40 50.71 -25.66
CA PRO A 110 36.36 51.79 -25.91
C PRO A 110 37.02 51.70 -27.30
N PHE A 111 37.08 50.50 -27.90
CA PHE A 111 37.54 50.30 -29.28
C PHE A 111 36.58 50.89 -30.31
N LEU A 112 35.28 50.65 -30.18
CA LEU A 112 34.25 51.10 -31.10
C LEU A 112 33.83 52.55 -30.88
N PHE A 113 33.81 53.01 -29.62
CA PHE A 113 33.25 54.29 -29.23
C PHE A 113 34.28 55.22 -28.58
N ARG A 114 34.74 56.21 -29.33
CA ARG A 114 35.68 57.24 -28.83
C ARG A 114 35.19 57.94 -27.55
N ARG A 115 33.88 58.16 -27.41
CA ARG A 115 33.27 58.82 -26.24
C ARG A 115 33.30 57.97 -24.96
N SER A 116 33.55 56.67 -25.10
CA SER A 116 33.54 55.67 -24.03
C SER A 116 34.94 55.16 -23.71
N ARG A 117 36.00 55.87 -24.13
CA ARG A 117 37.39 55.56 -23.73
C ARG A 117 37.75 56.01 -22.33
N ASN A 118 36.84 56.66 -21.61
CA ASN A 118 37.05 56.91 -20.20
C ASN A 118 36.75 55.60 -19.44
N PRO A 119 37.67 55.11 -18.58
CA PRO A 119 37.48 53.85 -17.87
C PRO A 119 36.21 53.85 -17.00
N GLY A 120 35.87 54.99 -16.39
CA GLY A 120 34.65 55.13 -15.59
C GLY A 120 33.36 54.90 -16.37
N LYS A 121 33.32 55.26 -17.67
CA LYS A 121 32.15 54.98 -18.51
C LYS A 121 32.02 53.51 -18.89
N VAL A 122 33.14 52.83 -19.13
CA VAL A 122 33.15 51.39 -19.44
C VAL A 122 32.75 50.58 -18.22
N LEU A 123 33.31 50.90 -17.05
CA LEU A 123 32.97 50.27 -15.79
C LEU A 123 31.52 50.55 -15.39
N SER A 124 31.04 51.79 -15.56
CA SER A 124 29.63 52.13 -15.33
C SER A 124 28.70 51.32 -16.23
N LEU A 125 29.06 51.09 -17.50
CA LEU A 125 28.26 50.28 -18.40
C LEU A 125 28.22 48.81 -17.98
N CYS A 126 29.38 48.21 -17.68
CA CYS A 126 29.45 46.82 -17.19
C CYS A 126 28.69 46.64 -15.86
N GLY A 127 28.88 47.56 -14.91
CA GLY A 127 28.17 47.55 -13.64
C GLY A 127 26.66 47.73 -13.81
N SER A 128 26.23 48.64 -14.69
CA SER A 128 24.80 48.85 -14.97
C SER A 128 24.15 47.64 -15.64
N ALA A 129 24.86 46.94 -16.53
CA ALA A 129 24.37 45.72 -17.16
C ALA A 129 24.26 44.57 -16.14
N ALA A 130 25.25 44.42 -15.25
CA ALA A 130 25.21 43.42 -14.19
C ALA A 130 24.10 43.69 -13.17
N ILE A 131 24.01 44.93 -12.66
CA ILE A 131 22.93 45.34 -11.74
C ILE A 131 21.57 45.09 -12.36
N PHE A 132 21.38 45.41 -13.64
CA PHE A 132 20.12 45.17 -14.32
C PHE A 132 19.78 43.68 -14.38
N ILE A 133 20.75 42.83 -14.73
CA ILE A 133 20.57 41.38 -14.77
C ILE A 133 20.13 40.86 -13.39
N GLU A 134 20.80 41.28 -12.32
CA GLU A 134 20.49 40.88 -10.94
C GLU A 134 19.08 41.36 -10.52
N VAL A 135 18.75 42.62 -10.80
CA VAL A 135 17.42 43.19 -10.49
C VAL A 135 16.34 42.44 -11.26
N PHE A 136 16.59 42.06 -12.51
CA PHE A 136 15.62 41.28 -13.27
C PHE A 136 15.46 39.85 -12.72
N GLN A 137 16.55 39.24 -12.26
CA GLN A 137 16.51 37.93 -11.61
C GLN A 137 15.69 37.93 -10.32
N LEU A 138 15.57 39.05 -9.60
CA LEU A 138 14.63 39.16 -8.46
C LEU A 138 13.17 38.86 -8.82
N PHE A 139 12.79 39.13 -10.06
CA PHE A 139 11.42 38.91 -10.54
C PHE A 139 11.22 37.50 -11.10
N MET A 140 12.26 36.66 -11.10
CA MET A 140 12.20 35.26 -11.56
C MET A 140 12.19 34.31 -10.35
N PRO A 141 11.11 33.54 -10.11
CA PRO A 141 10.92 32.74 -8.89
C PRO A 141 12.00 31.70 -8.62
N SER A 142 12.76 31.30 -9.64
CA SER A 142 13.76 30.22 -9.59
C SER A 142 15.22 30.71 -9.62
N MET A 143 15.47 32.02 -9.62
CA MET A 143 16.82 32.58 -9.75
C MET A 143 17.28 33.26 -8.45
N ALA A 144 18.50 32.98 -8.03
CA ALA A 144 19.12 33.62 -6.88
C ALA A 144 19.93 34.85 -7.31
N VAL A 145 19.79 35.94 -6.57
CA VAL A 145 20.55 37.18 -6.79
C VAL A 145 21.88 37.12 -6.08
N ARG A 146 22.94 37.53 -6.77
CA ARG A 146 24.32 37.44 -6.31
C ARG A 146 25.04 38.77 -6.51
N LEU A 147 25.16 39.52 -5.42
CA LEU A 147 25.85 40.82 -5.44
C LEU A 147 27.32 40.73 -5.91
N ASP A 148 27.95 39.57 -5.73
CA ASP A 148 29.32 39.30 -6.19
C ASP A 148 29.47 39.33 -7.72
N ASP A 149 28.41 39.05 -8.47
CA ASP A 149 28.44 39.04 -9.93
C ASP A 149 28.59 40.46 -10.50
N ILE A 150 28.15 41.48 -9.75
CA ILE A 150 28.40 42.90 -10.05
C ILE A 150 29.90 43.20 -9.91
N LEU A 151 30.55 42.68 -8.87
CA LEU A 151 31.99 42.87 -8.67
C LEU A 151 32.81 42.16 -9.75
N TRP A 152 32.41 40.95 -10.14
CA TRP A 152 33.06 40.23 -11.26
C TRP A 152 32.81 40.90 -12.60
N ALA A 153 31.66 41.53 -12.81
CA ALA A 153 31.38 42.33 -13.99
C ALA A 153 32.27 43.57 -14.08
N LEU A 154 32.48 44.25 -12.95
CA LEU A 154 33.40 45.39 -12.87
C LEU A 154 34.85 44.94 -13.11
N PHE A 155 35.27 43.81 -12.52
CA PHE A 155 36.62 43.26 -12.72
C PHE A 155 36.84 42.81 -14.17
N GLY A 156 35.87 42.12 -14.78
CA GLY A 156 35.90 41.74 -16.19
C GLY A 156 35.96 42.94 -17.14
N GLY A 157 35.11 43.94 -16.88
CA GLY A 157 35.13 45.20 -17.62
C GLY A 157 36.47 45.93 -17.52
N PHE A 158 37.06 45.96 -16.32
CA PHE A 158 38.39 46.55 -16.10
C PHE A 158 39.48 45.81 -16.88
N SER A 159 39.52 44.48 -16.80
CA SER A 159 40.51 43.68 -17.53
C SER A 159 40.38 43.82 -19.04
N GLY A 160 39.15 43.84 -19.58
CA GLY A 160 38.92 44.10 -21.01
C GLY A 160 39.41 45.49 -21.44
N TYR A 161 39.16 46.51 -20.61
CA TYR A 161 39.63 47.87 -20.85
C TYR A 161 41.16 47.96 -20.80
N PHE A 162 41.79 47.28 -19.84
CA PHE A 162 43.25 47.20 -19.72
C PHE A 162 43.89 46.55 -20.95
N LEU A 163 43.31 45.44 -21.45
CA LEU A 163 43.75 44.80 -22.69
C LEU A 163 43.65 45.74 -23.89
N PHE A 164 42.58 46.52 -23.99
CA PHE A 164 42.45 47.56 -25.03
C PHE A 164 43.55 48.63 -24.88
N GLY A 165 43.88 49.05 -23.65
CA GLY A 165 44.97 49.98 -23.36
C GLY A 165 46.34 49.45 -23.82
N LEU A 166 46.68 48.21 -23.46
CA LEU A 166 47.92 47.55 -23.90
C LEU A 166 48.02 47.48 -25.44
N LEU A 167 46.91 47.17 -26.09
CA LEU A 167 46.85 47.12 -27.55
C LEU A 167 47.11 48.50 -28.17
N CYS A 168 46.60 49.57 -27.57
CA CYS A 168 46.84 50.94 -28.02
C CYS A 168 48.29 51.40 -27.82
N MET A 169 48.98 50.87 -26.81
CA MET A 169 50.42 51.14 -26.58
C MET A 169 51.30 50.46 -27.63
N ASN A 170 50.91 49.25 -28.07
CA ASN A 170 51.72 48.43 -28.97
C ASN A 170 51.42 48.69 -30.47
N ILE A 171 50.22 49.19 -30.81
CA ILE A 171 49.82 49.41 -32.21
C ILE A 171 49.34 50.85 -32.41
N THR A 172 50.19 51.66 -33.04
CA THR A 172 49.90 53.06 -33.32
C THR A 172 48.65 53.21 -34.21
N GLY A 173 47.67 53.98 -33.74
CA GLY A 173 46.46 54.31 -34.51
C GLY A 173 45.34 53.28 -34.47
N ILE A 174 45.52 52.15 -33.77
CA ILE A 174 44.47 51.12 -33.61
C ILE A 174 43.18 51.68 -33.01
N GLU A 175 43.33 52.61 -32.07
CA GLU A 175 42.24 53.32 -31.43
C GLU A 175 41.32 54.04 -32.42
N ARG A 176 41.81 54.46 -33.60
CA ARG A 176 41.04 55.19 -34.61
C ARG A 176 40.41 54.28 -35.67
N MET A 177 40.82 53.02 -35.76
CA MET A 177 40.43 52.09 -36.84
C MET A 177 38.93 51.81 -36.86
N ALA A 178 38.34 51.61 -35.68
CA ALA A 178 36.92 51.27 -35.55
C ALA A 178 36.04 52.48 -35.22
N THR A 179 36.58 53.71 -35.25
CA THR A 179 35.81 54.91 -34.91
C THR A 179 35.17 55.55 -36.14
N VAL A 180 33.88 55.90 -36.04
CA VAL A 180 33.14 56.58 -37.11
C VAL A 180 33.68 57.99 -37.34
N LYS A 181 34.06 58.30 -38.59
CA LYS A 181 34.61 59.61 -38.99
C LYS A 181 33.49 60.55 -39.45
N ARG A 182 33.59 61.83 -39.07
CA ARG A 182 32.56 62.87 -39.31
C ARG A 182 33.13 64.06 -40.10
N SER A 183 32.28 64.72 -40.88
CA SER A 183 32.59 66.02 -41.50
C SER A 183 32.41 67.15 -40.47
N ARG A 184 33.27 68.18 -40.48
CA ARG A 184 33.23 69.31 -39.53
C ARG A 184 31.92 70.10 -39.72
N GLY A 185 31.22 70.41 -38.62
CA GLY A 185 30.12 71.39 -38.59
C GLY A 185 28.66 70.86 -38.65
N ARG A 186 28.41 69.54 -38.64
CA ARG A 186 27.03 68.99 -38.61
C ARG A 186 26.66 68.35 -37.28
N GLN A 187 25.43 68.60 -36.81
CA GLN A 187 24.86 67.92 -35.65
C GLN A 187 24.62 66.44 -35.94
N VAL A 188 24.82 65.59 -34.93
CA VAL A 188 24.65 64.14 -35.05
C VAL A 188 23.26 63.75 -34.54
N PRO A 189 22.46 63.01 -35.34
CA PRO A 189 21.16 62.52 -34.91
C PRO A 189 21.24 61.78 -33.57
N ALA A 190 20.22 61.94 -32.72
CA ALA A 190 20.18 61.30 -31.41
C ALA A 190 20.36 59.77 -31.46
N PRO A 191 19.78 59.00 -32.41
CA PRO A 191 19.98 57.55 -32.46
C PRO A 191 21.43 57.14 -32.73
N VAL A 192 22.17 57.95 -33.49
CA VAL A 192 23.62 57.72 -33.74
C VAL A 192 24.44 58.11 -32.52
N ARG A 193 24.02 59.13 -31.76
CA ARG A 193 24.68 59.51 -30.51
C ARG A 193 24.47 58.47 -29.42
N LEU A 194 23.33 57.79 -29.41
CA LEU A 194 22.93 56.79 -28.40
C LEU A 194 23.11 55.34 -28.89
N GLU A 195 23.94 55.12 -29.92
CA GLU A 195 24.02 53.81 -30.60
C GLU A 195 24.41 52.67 -29.65
N LEU A 196 25.30 52.93 -28.70
CA LEU A 196 25.77 51.97 -27.71
C LEU A 196 24.63 51.58 -26.75
N GLU A 197 23.95 52.57 -26.18
CA GLU A 197 22.85 52.39 -25.24
C GLU A 197 21.68 51.67 -25.92
N LEU A 198 21.37 52.02 -27.17
CA LEU A 198 20.32 51.37 -27.95
C LEU A 198 20.64 49.91 -28.28
N VAL A 199 21.90 49.55 -28.58
CA VAL A 199 22.25 48.12 -28.77
C VAL A 199 22.07 47.32 -27.49
N PHE A 200 22.45 47.85 -26.34
CA PHE A 200 22.21 47.19 -25.05
C PHE A 200 20.71 46.95 -24.82
N LEU A 201 19.88 47.99 -25.00
CA LEU A 201 18.43 47.87 -24.85
C LEU A 201 17.81 46.87 -25.84
N LEU A 202 18.23 46.88 -27.10
CA LEU A 202 17.69 46.00 -28.14
C LEU A 202 18.10 44.54 -27.95
N MET A 203 19.26 44.26 -27.34
CA MET A 203 19.66 42.88 -27.02
C MET A 203 18.97 42.37 -25.76
N LEU A 204 18.62 43.27 -24.84
CA LEU A 204 18.01 42.94 -23.56
C LEU A 204 16.49 42.68 -23.67
N LEU A 205 15.75 43.56 -24.37
CA LEU A 205 14.29 43.51 -24.39
C LEU A 205 13.69 42.18 -24.93
N PRO A 206 14.21 41.58 -26.02
CA PRO A 206 13.72 40.28 -26.50
C PRO A 206 13.93 39.15 -25.49
N VAL A 207 15.04 39.22 -24.73
CA VAL A 207 15.37 38.24 -23.70
C VAL A 207 14.37 38.28 -22.55
N MET A 208 13.98 39.49 -22.14
CA MET A 208 13.01 39.72 -21.07
C MET A 208 11.62 39.17 -21.43
N VAL A 209 11.14 39.51 -22.63
CA VAL A 209 9.80 39.10 -23.10
C VAL A 209 9.71 37.58 -23.25
N GLN A 210 10.76 36.95 -23.78
CA GLN A 210 10.75 35.50 -23.95
C GLN A 210 10.99 34.75 -22.64
N GLY A 211 11.81 35.29 -21.72
CA GLY A 211 12.08 34.68 -20.42
C GLY A 211 10.82 34.64 -19.54
N THR A 212 10.09 35.76 -19.46
CA THR A 212 8.83 35.84 -18.71
C THR A 212 7.76 34.87 -19.23
N ARG A 213 7.65 34.71 -20.56
CA ARG A 213 6.72 33.76 -21.18
C ARG A 213 7.01 32.31 -20.81
N LEU A 214 8.28 31.91 -20.87
CA LEU A 214 8.68 30.53 -20.56
C LEU A 214 8.46 30.19 -19.08
N GLU A 215 8.73 31.13 -18.18
CA GLU A 215 8.51 30.90 -16.74
C GLU A 215 7.03 30.77 -16.38
N MET A 216 6.15 31.58 -17.00
CA MET A 216 4.71 31.42 -16.78
C MET A 216 4.19 30.04 -17.21
N ALA A 217 4.67 29.50 -18.34
CA ALA A 217 4.29 28.16 -18.79
C ALA A 217 4.76 27.07 -17.80
N ARG A 218 5.99 27.17 -17.31
CA ARG A 218 6.55 26.24 -16.31
C ARG A 218 5.76 26.24 -15.01
N VAL A 219 5.39 27.41 -14.50
CA VAL A 219 4.61 27.55 -13.26
C VAL A 219 3.22 26.91 -13.41
N GLN A 220 2.60 27.03 -14.59
CA GLN A 220 1.32 26.39 -14.87
C GLN A 220 1.43 24.86 -14.90
N GLU A 221 2.49 24.32 -15.52
CA GLU A 221 2.74 22.87 -15.54
C GLU A 221 2.98 22.31 -14.13
N VAL A 222 3.78 22.97 -13.30
CA VAL A 222 4.05 22.52 -11.92
C VAL A 222 2.77 22.53 -11.08
N ARG A 223 1.95 23.58 -11.18
CA ARG A 223 0.66 23.63 -10.47
C ARG A 223 -0.29 22.52 -10.92
N ALA A 224 -0.38 22.26 -12.23
CA ALA A 224 -1.20 21.16 -12.75
C ALA A 224 -0.72 19.79 -12.23
N GLN A 225 0.60 19.59 -12.13
CA GLN A 225 1.17 18.38 -11.54
C GLN A 225 0.86 18.26 -10.04
N GLU A 226 1.00 19.34 -9.28
CA GLU A 226 0.67 19.37 -7.84
C GLU A 226 -0.83 19.09 -7.60
N GLU A 227 -1.72 19.67 -8.39
CA GLU A 227 -3.17 19.40 -8.32
C GLU A 227 -3.49 17.94 -8.67
N GLN A 228 -2.85 17.39 -9.70
CA GLN A 228 -3.03 15.98 -10.08
C GLN A 228 -2.52 15.03 -8.99
N GLN A 229 -1.37 15.33 -8.38
CA GLN A 229 -0.83 14.56 -7.26
C GLN A 229 -1.73 14.65 -6.02
N ALA A 230 -2.25 15.84 -5.70
CA ALA A 230 -3.17 16.03 -4.59
C ALA A 230 -4.48 15.24 -4.79
N LYS A 231 -5.02 15.25 -6.02
CA LYS A 231 -6.21 14.48 -6.37
C LYS A 231 -5.96 12.97 -6.26
N ALA A 232 -4.85 12.48 -6.80
CA ALA A 232 -4.47 11.06 -6.69
C ALA A 232 -4.26 10.63 -5.23
N ALA A 233 -3.65 11.48 -4.39
CA ALA A 233 -3.47 11.21 -2.96
C ALA A 233 -4.82 11.14 -2.21
N ALA A 234 -5.77 12.03 -2.54
CA ALA A 234 -7.10 12.01 -1.96
C ALA A 234 -7.91 10.77 -2.37
N GLU A 235 -7.83 10.36 -3.64
CA GLU A 235 -8.46 9.13 -4.14
C GLU A 235 -7.86 7.88 -3.49
N ALA A 236 -6.53 7.82 -3.34
CA ALA A 236 -5.86 6.72 -2.65
C ALA A 236 -6.24 6.64 -1.17
N LYS A 237 -6.34 7.79 -0.48
CA LYS A 237 -6.79 7.83 0.92
C LYS A 237 -8.23 7.30 1.06
N LYS A 238 -9.14 7.74 0.18
CA LYS A 238 -10.54 7.26 0.20
C LYS A 238 -10.64 5.75 -0.04
N ALA A 239 -9.87 5.22 -1.00
CA ALA A 239 -9.83 3.79 -1.27
C ALA A 239 -9.29 2.98 -0.08
N ALA A 240 -8.30 3.51 0.64
CA ALA A 240 -7.78 2.87 1.86
C ALA A 240 -8.80 2.85 3.00
N GLU A 241 -9.53 3.95 3.22
CA GLU A 241 -10.61 4.02 4.21
C GLU A 241 -11.77 3.06 3.87
N GLU A 242 -12.16 2.96 2.59
CA GLU A 242 -13.18 2.01 2.14
C GLU A 242 -12.73 0.55 2.32
N ALA A 243 -11.48 0.22 2.02
CA ALA A 243 -10.93 -1.13 2.21
C ALA A 243 -10.83 -1.51 3.69
N GLU A 244 -10.47 -0.57 4.56
CA GLU A 244 -10.45 -0.78 6.01
C GLU A 244 -11.86 -0.99 6.58
N ALA A 245 -12.84 -0.19 6.13
CA ALA A 245 -14.23 -0.37 6.52
C ALA A 245 -14.80 -1.73 6.08
N GLN A 246 -14.44 -2.20 4.87
CA GLN A 246 -14.82 -3.53 4.39
C GLN A 246 -14.21 -4.64 5.25
N ARG A 247 -12.91 -4.54 5.58
CA ARG A 247 -12.24 -5.51 6.44
C ARG A 247 -12.90 -5.62 7.82
N LEU A 248 -13.21 -4.49 8.45
CA LEU A 248 -13.88 -4.45 9.75
C LEU A 248 -15.28 -5.07 9.69
N ALA A 249 -16.05 -4.78 8.63
CA ALA A 249 -17.36 -5.37 8.44
C ALA A 249 -17.30 -6.90 8.21
N GLU A 250 -16.27 -7.39 7.50
CA GLU A 250 -16.04 -8.83 7.32
C GLU A 250 -15.64 -9.52 8.64
N GLU A 251 -14.77 -8.90 9.44
CA GLU A 251 -14.40 -9.41 10.77
C GLU A 251 -15.61 -9.46 11.72
N GLU A 252 -16.45 -8.42 11.72
CA GLU A 252 -17.67 -8.37 12.52
C GLU A 252 -18.68 -9.44 12.07
N ALA A 253 -18.85 -9.64 10.76
CA ALA A 253 -19.74 -10.67 10.22
C ALA A 253 -19.30 -12.10 10.56
N LYS A 254 -18.00 -12.31 10.82
CA LYS A 254 -17.48 -13.62 11.23
C LYS A 254 -17.75 -13.94 12.68
N GLN A 255 -17.93 -12.96 13.57
CA GLN A 255 -18.16 -13.19 14.99
C GLN A 255 -19.55 -13.81 15.24
N LEU A 256 -19.63 -14.81 16.12
CA LEU A 256 -20.92 -15.28 16.62
C LEU A 256 -21.52 -14.17 17.49
N LYS A 257 -22.78 -13.82 17.24
CA LYS A 257 -23.49 -12.82 18.06
C LYS A 257 -23.67 -13.37 19.47
N VAL A 258 -23.64 -12.47 20.44
CA VAL A 258 -23.77 -12.79 21.85
C VAL A 258 -24.94 -12.02 22.42
N ALA A 259 -25.75 -12.65 23.26
CA ALA A 259 -26.87 -11.99 23.93
C ALA A 259 -26.38 -10.85 24.84
N ASP A 260 -27.16 -9.76 24.93
CA ASP A 260 -26.81 -8.56 25.71
C ASP A 260 -26.59 -8.86 27.21
N SER A 261 -27.25 -9.89 27.72
CA SER A 261 -27.09 -10.39 29.09
C SER A 261 -27.08 -11.91 29.09
N MET A 262 -26.11 -12.50 29.79
CA MET A 262 -26.05 -13.95 30.02
C MET A 262 -26.56 -14.29 31.42
N PRO A 263 -27.24 -15.43 31.59
CA PRO A 263 -27.63 -15.92 32.91
C PRO A 263 -26.42 -16.40 33.71
N GLU A 264 -26.52 -16.35 35.04
CA GLU A 264 -25.61 -17.08 35.93
C GLU A 264 -26.11 -18.53 36.07
N LEU A 265 -25.47 -19.45 35.36
CA LEU A 265 -25.75 -20.89 35.43
C LEU A 265 -24.55 -21.62 36.05
N SER A 266 -24.83 -22.58 36.93
CA SER A 266 -23.81 -23.45 37.53
C SER A 266 -23.56 -24.64 36.61
N VAL A 267 -22.45 -24.59 35.86
CA VAL A 267 -21.95 -25.69 35.02
C VAL A 267 -20.53 -26.08 35.47
N GLU A 268 -20.27 -27.37 35.59
CA GLU A 268 -18.99 -27.95 35.99
C GLU A 268 -17.94 -27.90 34.87
N ALA A 269 -18.36 -28.03 33.61
CA ALA A 269 -17.51 -28.01 32.41
C ALA A 269 -16.50 -26.85 32.43
N GLY A 270 -15.24 -27.12 32.08
CA GLY A 270 -14.20 -26.09 31.97
C GLY A 270 -14.55 -25.00 30.97
N ALA A 271 -15.11 -25.41 29.81
CA ALA A 271 -15.66 -24.51 28.81
C ALA A 271 -17.07 -24.96 28.37
N ALA A 272 -17.98 -24.00 28.20
CA ALA A 272 -19.36 -24.25 27.83
C ALA A 272 -19.93 -23.13 26.96
N VAL A 273 -20.74 -23.47 25.95
CA VAL A 273 -21.52 -22.52 25.15
C VAL A 273 -22.93 -23.08 24.90
N LEU A 274 -23.95 -22.24 25.13
CA LEU A 274 -25.32 -22.46 24.67
C LEU A 274 -25.64 -21.49 23.53
N TYR A 275 -26.17 -22.02 22.44
CA TYR A 275 -26.44 -21.26 21.23
C TYR A 275 -27.84 -21.54 20.67
N SER A 276 -28.58 -20.47 20.34
CA SER A 276 -29.83 -20.55 19.57
C SER A 276 -29.51 -20.54 18.08
N VAL A 277 -29.87 -21.62 17.38
CA VAL A 277 -29.67 -21.73 15.93
C VAL A 277 -30.57 -20.77 15.17
N ASP A 278 -31.84 -20.68 15.58
CA ASP A 278 -32.85 -19.85 14.92
C ASP A 278 -32.60 -18.35 15.10
N ASP A 279 -32.12 -17.93 16.27
CA ASP A 279 -31.82 -16.53 16.56
C ASP A 279 -30.37 -16.14 16.19
N ASP A 280 -29.55 -17.11 15.76
CA ASP A 280 -28.12 -16.95 15.45
C ASP A 280 -27.33 -16.29 16.60
N LEU A 281 -27.55 -16.76 17.83
CA LEU A 281 -27.16 -16.04 19.05
C LEU A 281 -26.62 -16.98 20.14
N ILE A 282 -25.46 -16.64 20.71
CA ILE A 282 -24.94 -17.24 21.95
C ILE A 282 -25.75 -16.71 23.14
N LEU A 283 -26.36 -17.62 23.89
CA LEU A 283 -27.21 -17.32 25.04
C LEU A 283 -26.47 -17.47 26.38
N TYR A 284 -25.46 -18.34 26.42
CA TYR A 284 -24.60 -18.53 27.58
C TYR A 284 -23.20 -18.94 27.11
N GLU A 285 -22.17 -18.47 27.81
CA GLU A 285 -20.79 -18.81 27.53
C GLU A 285 -19.94 -18.81 28.81
N LYS A 286 -19.09 -19.84 28.92
CA LYS A 286 -18.00 -19.97 29.89
C LYS A 286 -16.76 -20.41 29.12
N ALA A 287 -15.69 -19.62 29.18
CA ALA A 287 -14.40 -19.95 28.52
C ALA A 287 -14.55 -20.37 27.04
N GLY A 288 -15.47 -19.76 26.28
CA GLY A 288 -15.88 -20.30 24.98
C GLY A 288 -14.82 -20.24 23.86
N ILE A 289 -13.75 -19.48 24.05
CA ILE A 289 -12.58 -19.39 23.15
C ILE A 289 -11.34 -20.13 23.68
N ASP A 290 -11.41 -20.70 24.88
CA ASP A 290 -10.26 -21.38 25.47
C ASP A 290 -9.95 -22.66 24.68
N GLN A 291 -8.66 -22.90 24.46
CA GLN A 291 -8.20 -24.03 23.66
C GLN A 291 -8.22 -25.30 24.51
N GLU A 292 -9.17 -26.17 24.21
CA GLU A 292 -9.45 -27.40 24.94
C GLU A 292 -9.31 -28.63 24.04
N THR A 293 -9.19 -29.80 24.68
CA THR A 293 -9.15 -31.08 23.96
C THR A 293 -10.54 -31.41 23.39
N PRO A 294 -10.72 -31.56 22.07
CA PRO A 294 -12.03 -31.89 21.48
C PRO A 294 -12.43 -33.35 21.70
N ALA A 295 -11.45 -34.25 21.90
CA ALA A 295 -11.65 -35.69 21.92
C ALA A 295 -12.49 -36.15 20.71
N SER A 296 -13.31 -37.20 20.86
CA SER A 296 -14.15 -37.71 19.76
C SER A 296 -15.22 -36.75 19.21
N THR A 297 -15.37 -35.53 19.74
CA THR A 297 -16.22 -34.51 19.09
C THR A 297 -15.63 -34.04 17.76
N THR A 298 -14.31 -34.22 17.54
CA THR A 298 -13.62 -34.05 16.25
C THR A 298 -14.29 -34.81 15.11
N LYS A 299 -14.90 -35.97 15.38
CA LYS A 299 -15.57 -36.78 14.35
C LYS A 299 -16.73 -36.06 13.64
N LEU A 300 -17.27 -34.98 14.23
CA LEU A 300 -18.21 -34.09 13.54
C LEU A 300 -17.52 -33.35 12.38
N MET A 301 -16.32 -32.81 12.61
CA MET A 301 -15.48 -32.19 11.58
C MET A 301 -15.06 -33.21 10.51
N THR A 302 -14.69 -34.42 10.93
CA THR A 302 -14.39 -35.55 10.04
C THR A 302 -15.57 -35.88 9.14
N ALA A 303 -16.78 -35.97 9.70
CA ALA A 303 -17.99 -36.26 8.93
C ALA A 303 -18.31 -35.19 7.88
N LEU A 304 -18.18 -33.90 8.24
CA LEU A 304 -18.35 -32.80 7.29
C LEU A 304 -17.32 -32.85 6.17
N THR A 305 -16.05 -33.09 6.51
CA THR A 305 -14.96 -33.21 5.54
C THR A 305 -15.22 -34.38 4.58
N VAL A 306 -15.59 -35.56 5.08
CA VAL A 306 -15.95 -36.72 4.25
C VAL A 306 -17.08 -36.36 3.27
N LEU A 307 -18.17 -35.79 3.76
CA LEU A 307 -19.36 -35.51 2.92
C LEU A 307 -19.16 -34.35 1.94
N LYS A 308 -18.09 -33.57 2.06
CA LYS A 308 -17.68 -32.57 1.05
C LYS A 308 -17.12 -33.23 -0.22
N TYR A 309 -16.54 -34.43 -0.11
CA TYR A 309 -15.85 -35.10 -1.22
C TYR A 309 -16.48 -36.45 -1.62
N CYS A 310 -17.24 -37.06 -0.72
CA CYS A 310 -17.80 -38.40 -0.89
C CYS A 310 -19.33 -38.36 -0.80
N ASP A 311 -20.00 -38.99 -1.77
CA ASP A 311 -21.44 -39.24 -1.71
C ASP A 311 -21.73 -40.37 -0.71
N PRO A 312 -22.79 -40.25 0.14
CA PRO A 312 -23.13 -41.26 1.14
C PRO A 312 -23.32 -42.68 0.60
N THR A 313 -23.67 -42.82 -0.69
CA THR A 313 -23.93 -44.11 -1.36
C THR A 313 -22.67 -44.78 -1.90
N GLU A 314 -21.54 -44.06 -1.99
CA GLU A 314 -20.27 -44.63 -2.42
C GLU A 314 -19.83 -45.76 -1.49
N LYS A 315 -19.13 -46.75 -2.04
CA LYS A 315 -18.61 -47.88 -1.27
C LYS A 315 -17.11 -47.74 -1.05
N LEU A 316 -16.70 -48.09 0.17
CA LEU A 316 -15.30 -48.23 0.55
C LEU A 316 -15.08 -49.59 1.21
N THR A 317 -13.83 -50.06 1.13
CA THR A 317 -13.37 -51.29 1.76
C THR A 317 -12.24 -50.94 2.71
N THR A 318 -12.33 -51.40 3.96
CA THR A 318 -11.27 -51.21 4.96
C THR A 318 -10.01 -51.99 4.61
N GLY A 319 -8.86 -51.38 4.80
CA GLY A 319 -7.53 -51.99 4.79
C GLY A 319 -6.83 -51.82 6.14
N GLU A 320 -5.50 -51.78 6.10
CA GLU A 320 -4.65 -51.67 7.29
C GLU A 320 -4.89 -50.40 8.12
N GLU A 321 -5.52 -49.36 7.56
CA GLU A 321 -5.76 -48.08 8.25
C GLU A 321 -6.59 -48.22 9.52
N ILE A 322 -7.44 -49.24 9.63
CA ILE A 322 -8.25 -49.47 10.84
C ILE A 322 -7.41 -49.86 12.05
N THR A 323 -6.13 -50.22 11.84
CA THR A 323 -5.16 -50.55 12.90
C THR A 323 -4.41 -49.33 13.42
N ARG A 324 -4.62 -48.14 12.85
CA ARG A 324 -3.97 -46.88 13.25
C ARG A 324 -4.56 -46.25 14.51
N ILE A 325 -5.53 -46.91 15.15
CA ILE A 325 -6.18 -46.45 16.38
C ILE A 325 -5.33 -46.80 17.60
N SER A 326 -5.39 -45.96 18.64
CA SER A 326 -4.70 -46.22 19.91
C SER A 326 -5.27 -47.42 20.66
N ASP A 327 -4.44 -48.02 21.50
CA ASP A 327 -4.85 -49.08 22.41
C ASP A 327 -5.97 -48.57 23.34
N GLN A 328 -7.05 -49.36 23.50
CA GLN A 328 -8.27 -49.01 24.25
C GLN A 328 -9.18 -47.95 23.63
N ALA A 329 -8.88 -47.47 22.42
CA ALA A 329 -9.78 -46.59 21.68
C ALA A 329 -11.15 -47.25 21.39
N SER A 330 -12.21 -46.44 21.39
CA SER A 330 -13.51 -46.88 20.90
C SER A 330 -13.42 -47.29 19.43
N ASN A 331 -14.00 -48.44 19.09
CA ASN A 331 -14.03 -48.96 17.73
C ASN A 331 -15.41 -49.50 17.39
N ALA A 332 -15.70 -49.58 16.10
CA ALA A 332 -16.92 -50.14 15.52
C ALA A 332 -16.78 -51.63 15.19
N SER A 333 -15.72 -52.28 15.70
CA SER A 333 -15.38 -53.69 15.49
C SER A 333 -15.25 -54.08 14.02
N LEU A 334 -14.74 -53.15 13.21
CA LEU A 334 -14.45 -53.39 11.80
C LEU A 334 -13.26 -54.33 11.65
N LYS A 335 -13.21 -55.04 10.53
CA LYS A 335 -12.09 -55.92 10.15
C LYS A 335 -11.55 -55.50 8.80
N GLU A 336 -10.30 -55.82 8.48
CA GLU A 336 -9.78 -55.63 7.13
C GLU A 336 -10.65 -56.37 6.10
N GLY A 337 -10.92 -55.73 4.97
CA GLY A 337 -11.82 -56.23 3.94
C GLY A 337 -13.32 -55.99 4.23
N THR A 338 -13.68 -55.26 5.28
CA THR A 338 -15.07 -54.86 5.51
C THR A 338 -15.48 -53.86 4.45
N THR A 339 -16.56 -54.14 3.72
CA THR A 339 -17.03 -53.29 2.60
C THR A 339 -18.44 -52.77 2.89
N GLY A 340 -18.67 -51.48 2.69
CA GLY A 340 -19.96 -50.84 2.94
C GLY A 340 -20.02 -49.43 2.40
N THR A 341 -21.19 -48.80 2.50
CA THR A 341 -21.38 -47.43 2.02
C THR A 341 -20.74 -46.40 2.95
N VAL A 342 -20.40 -45.22 2.43
CA VAL A 342 -19.94 -44.07 3.23
C VAL A 342 -20.94 -43.76 4.35
N GLU A 343 -22.26 -43.78 4.11
CA GLU A 343 -23.28 -43.62 5.17
C GLU A 343 -23.14 -44.68 6.27
N THR A 344 -22.86 -45.93 5.90
CA THR A 344 -22.69 -47.02 6.88
C THR A 344 -21.46 -46.82 7.74
N PHE A 345 -20.34 -46.39 7.14
CA PHE A 345 -19.13 -46.04 7.89
C PHE A 345 -19.31 -44.77 8.72
N LEU A 346 -20.03 -43.76 8.25
CA LEU A 346 -20.40 -42.58 9.04
C LEU A 346 -21.24 -42.98 10.27
N GLY A 347 -22.18 -43.91 10.12
CA GLY A 347 -22.94 -44.46 11.25
C GLY A 347 -22.04 -45.20 12.23
N ALA A 348 -21.12 -46.03 11.75
CA ALA A 348 -20.12 -46.73 12.55
C ALA A 348 -19.15 -45.76 13.26
N MET A 349 -18.88 -44.58 12.69
CA MET A 349 -18.04 -43.55 13.29
C MET A 349 -18.81 -42.72 14.33
N LEU A 350 -19.99 -42.20 13.99
CA LEU A 350 -20.69 -41.21 14.80
C LEU A 350 -21.42 -41.82 16.00
N ILE A 351 -21.92 -43.06 15.88
CA ILE A 351 -22.86 -43.65 16.84
C ILE A 351 -22.13 -44.37 17.99
N PRO A 352 -21.29 -45.39 17.74
CA PRO A 352 -20.47 -46.00 18.79
C PRO A 352 -19.14 -45.25 19.02
N SER A 353 -18.92 -44.13 18.32
CA SER A 353 -17.65 -43.39 18.34
C SER A 353 -16.46 -44.15 17.74
N GLY A 354 -16.67 -45.00 16.72
CA GLY A 354 -15.63 -45.88 16.17
C GLY A 354 -14.46 -45.13 15.53
N ASN A 355 -13.26 -45.27 16.09
CA ASN A 355 -12.03 -44.67 15.56
C ASN A 355 -11.55 -45.40 14.29
N ASP A 356 -11.73 -46.72 14.24
CA ASP A 356 -11.47 -47.56 13.06
C ASP A 356 -12.26 -47.06 11.84
N ALA A 357 -13.53 -46.71 12.04
CA ALA A 357 -14.38 -46.13 11.01
C ALA A 357 -13.91 -44.72 10.59
N ALA A 358 -13.42 -43.90 11.52
CA ALA A 358 -12.87 -42.58 11.21
C ALA A 358 -11.62 -42.68 10.31
N TYR A 359 -10.68 -43.57 10.63
CA TYR A 359 -9.49 -43.79 9.80
C TYR A 359 -9.83 -44.39 8.43
N ALA A 360 -10.80 -45.31 8.35
CA ALA A 360 -11.29 -45.84 7.08
C ALA A 360 -11.88 -44.76 6.18
N LEU A 361 -12.75 -43.90 6.73
CA LEU A 361 -13.36 -42.78 6.02
C LEU A 361 -12.33 -41.75 5.57
N ALA A 362 -11.40 -41.38 6.45
CA ALA A 362 -10.34 -40.41 6.16
C ALA A 362 -9.41 -40.92 5.06
N THR A 363 -8.98 -42.18 5.13
CA THR A 363 -8.11 -42.81 4.13
C THR A 363 -8.81 -42.92 2.77
N TYR A 364 -10.07 -43.34 2.74
CA TYR A 364 -10.86 -43.39 1.50
C TYR A 364 -11.00 -42.01 0.87
N THR A 365 -11.39 -41.01 1.68
CA THR A 365 -11.58 -39.63 1.23
C THR A 365 -10.26 -39.02 0.74
N GLY A 366 -9.16 -39.25 1.45
CA GLY A 366 -7.83 -38.80 1.06
C GLY A 366 -7.35 -39.38 -0.28
N ARG A 367 -7.53 -40.69 -0.50
CA ARG A 367 -7.24 -41.34 -1.80
C ARG A 367 -8.05 -40.71 -2.93
N LYS A 368 -9.33 -40.40 -2.66
CA LYS A 368 -10.22 -39.73 -3.61
C LYS A 368 -9.76 -38.32 -3.94
N ILE A 369 -9.39 -37.51 -2.94
CA ILE A 369 -8.84 -36.15 -3.12
C ILE A 369 -7.58 -36.21 -4.01
N LEU A 370 -6.70 -37.18 -3.76
CA LEU A 370 -5.49 -37.40 -4.55
C LEU A 370 -5.76 -37.95 -5.97
N GLY A 371 -6.94 -38.51 -6.22
CA GLY A 371 -7.25 -39.26 -7.44
C GLY A 371 -6.40 -40.52 -7.60
N LYS A 372 -5.98 -41.14 -6.48
CA LYS A 372 -5.03 -42.27 -6.46
C LYS A 372 -5.45 -43.32 -5.43
N ASP A 373 -6.20 -44.32 -5.87
CA ASP A 373 -6.64 -45.44 -5.01
C ASP A 373 -5.50 -46.25 -4.39
N SER A 374 -4.32 -46.25 -5.04
CA SER A 374 -3.12 -46.93 -4.56
C SER A 374 -2.24 -46.07 -3.62
N ALA A 375 -2.69 -44.88 -3.21
CA ALA A 375 -1.96 -44.07 -2.24
C ALA A 375 -1.82 -44.83 -0.92
N SER A 376 -0.66 -44.66 -0.28
CA SER A 376 -0.44 -45.23 1.05
C SER A 376 -1.42 -44.62 2.06
N VAL A 377 -1.63 -45.30 3.19
CA VAL A 377 -2.47 -44.77 4.27
C VAL A 377 -1.99 -43.39 4.72
N ASP A 378 -0.68 -43.20 4.87
CA ASP A 378 -0.11 -41.92 5.31
C ASP A 378 -0.30 -40.80 4.27
N GLU A 379 -0.11 -41.08 2.98
CA GLU A 379 -0.37 -40.12 1.90
C GLU A 379 -1.84 -39.68 1.91
N ALA A 380 -2.76 -40.64 2.06
CA ALA A 380 -4.19 -40.39 2.07
C ALA A 380 -4.63 -39.60 3.31
N LEU A 381 -4.16 -39.99 4.51
CA LEU A 381 -4.48 -39.28 5.74
C LEU A 381 -3.96 -37.84 5.71
N GLN A 382 -2.76 -37.60 5.19
CA GLN A 382 -2.26 -36.23 5.04
C GLN A 382 -3.16 -35.40 4.12
N ALA A 383 -3.55 -35.94 2.96
CA ALA A 383 -4.46 -35.25 2.04
C ALA A 383 -5.84 -34.97 2.68
N PHE A 384 -6.33 -35.88 3.53
CA PHE A 384 -7.55 -35.68 4.30
C PHE A 384 -7.40 -34.55 5.33
N LEU A 385 -6.33 -34.55 6.12
CA LEU A 385 -6.08 -33.52 7.14
C LEU A 385 -5.86 -32.14 6.51
N ASP A 386 -5.23 -32.07 5.35
CA ASP A 386 -5.10 -30.82 4.60
C ASP A 386 -6.49 -30.29 4.16
N ALA A 387 -7.37 -31.18 3.69
CA ALA A 387 -8.74 -30.81 3.33
C ALA A 387 -9.61 -30.44 4.55
N GLU A 388 -9.39 -31.09 5.70
CA GLU A 388 -10.02 -30.75 6.97
C GLU A 388 -9.59 -29.36 7.44
N LYS A 389 -8.30 -29.01 7.29
CA LYS A 389 -7.78 -27.68 7.56
C LYS A 389 -8.39 -26.62 6.63
N ASP A 390 -8.54 -26.92 5.34
CA ASP A 390 -9.20 -26.02 4.39
C ASP A 390 -10.67 -25.79 4.78
N LEU A 391 -11.37 -26.84 5.19
CA LEU A 391 -12.74 -26.71 5.71
C LEU A 391 -12.78 -25.90 7.02
N ALA A 392 -11.80 -26.07 7.91
CA ALA A 392 -11.72 -25.28 9.14
C ALA A 392 -11.58 -23.77 8.84
N ALA A 393 -10.79 -23.42 7.81
CA ALA A 393 -10.68 -22.04 7.34
C ALA A 393 -11.99 -21.52 6.73
N GLU A 394 -12.69 -22.34 5.92
CA GLU A 394 -13.99 -21.99 5.35
C GLU A 394 -15.06 -21.73 6.42
N LEU A 395 -15.05 -22.49 7.51
CA LEU A 395 -15.97 -22.33 8.63
C LEU A 395 -15.55 -21.22 9.61
N ASN A 396 -14.37 -20.62 9.43
CA ASN A 396 -13.74 -19.65 10.33
C ASN A 396 -13.53 -20.21 11.75
N LEU A 397 -12.92 -21.40 11.84
CA LEU A 397 -12.53 -22.03 13.11
C LEU A 397 -11.17 -21.48 13.57
N GLU A 398 -11.17 -20.27 14.13
CA GLU A 398 -9.92 -19.53 14.45
C GLU A 398 -9.15 -20.10 15.64
N ASN A 399 -9.80 -20.91 16.48
CA ASN A 399 -9.24 -21.48 17.71
C ASN A 399 -9.29 -23.01 17.67
N SER A 400 -9.10 -23.60 16.49
CA SER A 400 -9.09 -25.05 16.30
C SER A 400 -7.94 -25.51 15.41
N ASN A 401 -7.36 -26.66 15.75
CA ASN A 401 -6.38 -27.38 14.95
C ASN A 401 -6.61 -28.88 15.11
N PHE A 402 -7.07 -29.53 14.04
CA PHE A 402 -7.33 -30.97 14.00
C PHE A 402 -6.15 -31.69 13.35
N LEU A 403 -5.64 -32.72 14.02
CA LEU A 403 -4.46 -33.48 13.60
C LEU A 403 -4.75 -34.98 13.45
N THR A 404 -5.90 -35.44 13.94
CA THR A 404 -6.37 -36.82 13.81
C THR A 404 -7.85 -36.85 13.42
N PRO A 405 -8.28 -37.79 12.55
CA PRO A 405 -9.67 -37.87 12.11
C PRO A 405 -10.63 -38.39 13.20
N ASP A 406 -10.10 -38.96 14.28
CA ASP A 406 -10.89 -39.52 15.38
C ASP A 406 -10.89 -38.63 16.63
N GLY A 407 -10.02 -37.62 16.69
CA GLY A 407 -9.87 -36.73 17.84
C GLY A 407 -9.07 -37.35 18.98
N ASP A 408 -8.33 -38.44 18.75
CA ASP A 408 -7.34 -38.91 19.71
C ASP A 408 -6.21 -37.90 19.87
N GLN A 409 -5.59 -37.83 21.06
CA GLN A 409 -4.63 -36.78 21.38
C GLN A 409 -3.41 -36.81 20.47
N ALA A 410 -3.12 -35.66 19.86
CA ALA A 410 -1.90 -35.37 19.14
C ALA A 410 -1.35 -34.03 19.64
N ASP A 411 -0.03 -33.91 19.73
CA ASP A 411 0.61 -32.67 20.18
C ASP A 411 0.23 -31.50 19.26
N GLY A 412 -0.39 -30.47 19.84
CA GLY A 412 -0.94 -29.33 19.11
C GLY A 412 -2.37 -29.49 18.58
N GLN A 413 -3.09 -30.58 18.91
CA GLN A 413 -4.51 -30.70 18.61
C GLN A 413 -5.37 -30.02 19.67
N TYR A 414 -6.26 -29.12 19.26
CA TYR A 414 -7.18 -28.40 20.14
C TYR A 414 -8.40 -27.88 19.37
N SER A 415 -9.44 -27.50 20.10
CA SER A 415 -10.57 -26.71 19.60
C SER A 415 -11.11 -25.82 20.72
N CYS A 416 -12.18 -25.07 20.48
CA CYS A 416 -12.89 -24.32 21.51
C CYS A 416 -14.40 -24.48 21.37
N ALA A 417 -15.14 -24.14 22.43
CA ALA A 417 -16.58 -24.34 22.43
C ALA A 417 -17.30 -23.55 21.32
N ARG A 418 -16.86 -22.31 21.03
CA ARG A 418 -17.41 -21.50 19.92
C ARG A 418 -17.17 -22.12 18.54
N ASP A 419 -16.00 -22.67 18.29
CA ASP A 419 -15.69 -23.32 17.00
C ASP A 419 -16.50 -24.62 16.84
N MET A 420 -16.66 -25.37 17.92
CA MET A 420 -17.54 -26.54 17.95
C MET A 420 -19.01 -26.18 17.71
N ILE A 421 -19.48 -24.98 18.10
CA ILE A 421 -20.82 -24.48 17.68
C ILE A 421 -20.89 -24.33 16.15
N ARG A 422 -19.88 -23.75 15.51
CA ARG A 422 -19.86 -23.59 14.05
C ARG A 422 -19.92 -24.94 13.35
N ILE A 423 -19.11 -25.90 13.80
CA ILE A 423 -19.13 -27.28 13.31
C ILE A 423 -20.51 -27.90 13.50
N ALA A 424 -21.09 -27.77 14.70
CA ALA A 424 -22.39 -28.33 15.03
C ALA A 424 -23.52 -27.76 14.16
N ARG A 425 -23.50 -26.46 13.86
CA ARG A 425 -24.48 -25.82 12.96
C ARG A 425 -24.44 -26.42 11.56
N GLU A 426 -23.25 -26.63 10.99
CA GLU A 426 -23.12 -27.24 9.67
C GLU A 426 -23.52 -28.71 9.68
N CYS A 427 -23.21 -29.45 10.75
CA CYS A 427 -23.69 -30.81 10.95
C CYS A 427 -25.22 -30.90 10.97
N LEU A 428 -25.91 -29.95 11.62
CA LEU A 428 -27.38 -29.93 11.66
C LEU A 428 -28.03 -29.60 10.31
N LYS A 429 -27.32 -28.89 9.42
CA LYS A 429 -27.78 -28.64 8.03
C LYS A 429 -27.61 -29.87 7.12
N ASN A 430 -26.76 -30.81 7.49
CA ASN A 430 -26.52 -32.02 6.71
C ASN A 430 -27.46 -33.15 7.18
N ASP A 431 -28.43 -33.52 6.34
CA ASP A 431 -29.46 -34.52 6.67
C ASP A 431 -28.87 -35.88 7.10
N THR A 432 -27.77 -36.32 6.47
CA THR A 432 -27.10 -37.59 6.80
C THR A 432 -26.50 -37.53 8.21
N ILE A 433 -25.77 -36.47 8.53
CA ILE A 433 -25.17 -36.31 9.87
C ILE A 433 -26.25 -36.17 10.93
N ARG A 434 -27.24 -35.27 10.71
CA ARG A 434 -28.36 -35.07 11.64
C ARG A 434 -29.10 -36.38 11.94
N LYS A 435 -29.43 -37.16 10.91
CA LYS A 435 -30.09 -38.47 11.04
C LYS A 435 -29.26 -39.46 11.87
N LEU A 436 -27.97 -39.59 11.59
CA LEU A 436 -27.11 -40.55 12.28
C LEU A 436 -26.87 -40.15 13.74
N CYS A 437 -26.57 -38.87 13.99
CA CYS A 437 -26.36 -38.34 15.33
C CYS A 437 -27.62 -38.43 16.21
N GLY A 438 -28.81 -38.27 15.64
CA GLY A 438 -30.09 -38.38 16.35
C GLY A 438 -30.63 -39.81 16.51
N ALA A 439 -30.00 -40.81 15.89
CA ALA A 439 -30.45 -42.20 15.99
C ALA A 439 -30.04 -42.83 17.33
N LYS A 440 -31.00 -43.40 18.07
CA LYS A 440 -30.77 -44.11 19.34
C LYS A 440 -29.91 -45.37 19.16
N SER A 441 -30.08 -46.04 18.03
CA SER A 441 -29.31 -47.20 17.59
C SER A 441 -29.24 -47.24 16.07
N TYR A 442 -28.24 -47.90 15.52
CA TYR A 442 -28.07 -48.06 14.08
C TYR A 442 -27.58 -49.46 13.74
N ARG A 443 -28.24 -50.09 12.77
CA ARG A 443 -27.80 -51.38 12.23
C ARG A 443 -26.91 -51.12 11.02
N GLY A 444 -25.60 -51.23 11.21
CA GLY A 444 -24.60 -51.17 10.16
C GLY A 444 -24.60 -52.45 9.34
N LEU A 445 -25.25 -52.39 8.16
CA LEU A 445 -25.28 -53.47 7.19
C LEU A 445 -24.14 -53.29 6.17
N PHE A 446 -22.99 -53.89 6.47
CA PHE A 446 -21.89 -54.04 5.53
C PHE A 446 -22.13 -55.27 4.65
N ASP A 447 -21.42 -55.37 3.53
CA ASP A 447 -21.56 -56.48 2.57
C ASP A 447 -21.21 -57.84 3.20
N ASN A 448 -20.30 -57.84 4.19
CA ASN A 448 -19.76 -59.02 4.85
C ASN A 448 -19.85 -58.98 6.39
N LEU A 449 -20.56 -58.00 6.95
CA LEU A 449 -20.67 -57.78 8.39
C LEU A 449 -21.99 -57.11 8.75
N ASP A 450 -22.67 -57.59 9.79
CA ASP A 450 -23.93 -57.02 10.31
C ASP A 450 -23.75 -56.74 11.79
N LEU A 451 -23.68 -55.46 12.14
CA LEU A 451 -23.49 -55.00 13.51
C LEU A 451 -24.58 -53.99 13.87
N THR A 452 -25.03 -54.03 15.12
CA THR A 452 -25.93 -53.01 15.66
C THR A 452 -25.20 -52.20 16.70
N TYR A 453 -25.12 -50.90 16.48
CA TYR A 453 -24.49 -49.94 17.37
C TYR A 453 -25.55 -49.24 18.22
N LYS A 454 -25.24 -49.07 19.51
CA LYS A 454 -26.00 -48.20 20.41
C LYS A 454 -25.31 -46.84 20.45
N ASN A 455 -26.08 -45.76 20.35
CA ASN A 455 -25.53 -44.41 20.42
C ASN A 455 -24.97 -44.12 21.81
N THR A 456 -23.75 -43.57 21.86
CA THR A 456 -23.06 -43.21 23.10
C THR A 456 -23.63 -41.96 23.77
N ASN A 457 -24.40 -41.13 23.06
CA ASN A 457 -25.04 -39.96 23.65
C ASN A 457 -26.25 -40.38 24.49
N GLU A 458 -26.14 -40.22 25.80
CA GLU A 458 -27.18 -40.63 26.74
C GLU A 458 -28.42 -39.73 26.75
N LEU A 459 -28.30 -38.46 26.30
CA LEU A 459 -29.44 -37.53 26.26
C LEU A 459 -30.59 -38.04 25.40
N ILE A 460 -30.31 -38.84 24.37
CA ILE A 460 -31.33 -39.38 23.46
C ILE A 460 -31.81 -40.78 23.81
N GLN A 461 -31.26 -41.41 24.86
CA GLN A 461 -31.59 -42.77 25.26
C GLN A 461 -32.70 -42.76 26.32
N PRO A 462 -33.95 -43.16 26.00
CA PRO A 462 -35.07 -43.07 26.95
C PRO A 462 -34.89 -43.92 28.23
N SER A 463 -33.97 -44.89 28.18
CA SER A 463 -33.64 -45.74 29.33
C SER A 463 -32.50 -45.18 30.19
N SER A 464 -31.87 -44.07 29.82
CA SER A 464 -30.80 -43.43 30.61
C SER A 464 -31.41 -42.43 31.60
N GLU A 465 -30.81 -42.32 32.78
CA GLU A 465 -31.10 -41.25 33.75
C GLU A 465 -30.72 -39.86 33.19
N CYS A 466 -29.81 -39.82 32.22
CA CYS A 466 -29.41 -38.63 31.50
C CYS A 466 -30.35 -38.28 30.33
N TYR A 467 -31.42 -39.03 30.08
CA TYR A 467 -32.38 -38.71 29.01
C TYR A 467 -32.92 -37.28 29.11
N TYR A 468 -33.05 -36.60 27.97
CA TYR A 468 -33.65 -35.28 27.87
C TYR A 468 -34.71 -35.26 26.76
N GLU A 469 -35.93 -34.87 27.10
CA GLU A 469 -37.00 -34.73 26.11
C GLU A 469 -36.67 -33.55 25.16
N GLY A 470 -36.83 -33.76 23.85
CA GLY A 470 -36.42 -32.79 22.84
C GLY A 470 -34.97 -32.89 22.38
N ALA A 471 -34.10 -33.68 23.04
CA ALA A 471 -32.74 -33.90 22.56
C ALA A 471 -32.72 -34.61 21.20
N ILE A 472 -31.95 -34.07 20.25
CA ILE A 472 -31.81 -34.56 18.87
C ILE A 472 -30.39 -35.09 18.56
N GLY A 473 -29.57 -35.31 19.58
CA GLY A 473 -28.31 -36.06 19.48
C GLY A 473 -27.08 -35.17 19.42
N MET A 474 -26.24 -35.39 18.39
CA MET A 474 -24.88 -34.88 18.15
C MET A 474 -23.78 -35.85 18.62
N LYS A 475 -22.79 -35.44 19.43
CA LYS A 475 -21.59 -36.25 19.62
C LYS A 475 -20.94 -36.10 20.99
N THR A 476 -20.62 -37.23 21.62
CA THR A 476 -19.78 -37.32 22.82
C THR A 476 -18.29 -37.37 22.47
N GLY A 477 -17.44 -36.85 23.36
CA GLY A 477 -15.99 -37.00 23.33
C GLY A 477 -15.46 -37.51 24.65
N SER A 478 -14.56 -38.49 24.64
CA SER A 478 -13.91 -39.00 25.86
C SER A 478 -12.43 -39.18 25.58
N PHE A 479 -11.58 -38.65 26.46
CA PHE A 479 -10.14 -38.89 26.46
C PHE A 479 -9.66 -38.94 27.92
N ASN A 480 -9.22 -40.11 28.38
CA ASN A 480 -8.95 -40.35 29.80
C ASN A 480 -10.13 -39.86 30.68
N ASP A 481 -9.85 -39.03 31.68
CA ASP A 481 -10.85 -38.47 32.58
C ASP A 481 -11.64 -37.32 31.95
N VAL A 482 -11.12 -36.68 30.90
CA VAL A 482 -11.75 -35.54 30.20
C VAL A 482 -12.93 -35.99 29.34
N LYS A 483 -14.08 -35.38 29.57
CA LYS A 483 -15.32 -35.57 28.80
C LYS A 483 -15.71 -34.29 28.08
N CYS A 484 -16.20 -34.47 26.86
CA CYS A 484 -16.76 -33.43 26.02
C CYS A 484 -18.14 -33.86 25.51
N LEU A 485 -18.99 -32.90 25.21
CA LEU A 485 -20.30 -33.13 24.62
C LEU A 485 -20.65 -31.97 23.68
N VAL A 486 -20.94 -32.29 22.43
CA VAL A 486 -21.78 -31.45 21.60
C VAL A 486 -23.16 -32.09 21.63
N ALA A 487 -24.17 -31.33 22.04
CA ALA A 487 -25.56 -31.74 22.11
C ALA A 487 -26.45 -30.75 21.38
N ALA A 488 -27.54 -31.21 20.79
CA ALA A 488 -28.59 -30.35 20.27
C ALA A 488 -29.97 -30.79 20.76
N ALA A 489 -30.87 -29.84 20.94
CA ALA A 489 -32.25 -30.07 21.36
C ALA A 489 -33.23 -29.15 20.61
N GLU A 490 -34.44 -29.65 20.35
CA GLU A 490 -35.57 -28.87 19.88
C GLU A 490 -36.49 -28.56 21.07
N ILE A 491 -36.64 -27.29 21.40
CA ILE A 491 -37.39 -26.79 22.56
C ILE A 491 -38.30 -25.66 22.07
N ASP A 492 -39.60 -25.78 22.33
CA ASP A 492 -40.64 -24.82 21.87
C ASP A 492 -40.55 -24.43 20.39
N GLY A 493 -40.18 -25.39 19.53
CA GLY A 493 -40.07 -25.22 18.09
C GLY A 493 -38.80 -24.48 17.62
N LYS A 494 -37.85 -24.22 18.52
CA LYS A 494 -36.51 -23.69 18.21
C LYS A 494 -35.43 -24.74 18.46
N THR A 495 -34.31 -24.63 17.76
CA THR A 495 -33.17 -25.53 17.87
C THR A 495 -32.04 -24.86 18.66
N TYR A 496 -31.54 -25.57 19.66
CA TYR A 496 -30.44 -25.13 20.51
C TYR A 496 -29.28 -26.11 20.43
N ILE A 497 -28.06 -25.57 20.55
CA ILE A 497 -26.83 -26.35 20.62
C ILE A 497 -26.14 -26.03 21.95
N ALA A 498 -25.78 -27.06 22.71
CA ALA A 498 -24.92 -26.97 23.87
C ALA A 498 -23.58 -27.64 23.56
N VAL A 499 -22.48 -26.93 23.78
CA VAL A 499 -21.13 -27.49 23.70
C VAL A 499 -20.48 -27.41 25.06
N LEU A 500 -20.04 -28.54 25.57
CA LEU A 500 -19.30 -28.68 26.81
C LEU A 500 -17.95 -29.35 26.56
N MET A 501 -16.90 -28.77 27.13
CA MET A 501 -15.54 -29.27 27.02
C MET A 501 -14.91 -29.28 28.42
N GLN A 502 -13.96 -30.19 28.61
CA GLN A 502 -13.22 -30.33 29.88
C GLN A 502 -14.15 -30.60 31.08
N ASP A 503 -14.99 -31.63 30.96
CA ASP A 503 -16.00 -32.03 31.94
C ASP A 503 -15.79 -33.49 32.41
N GLY A 504 -16.68 -34.01 33.26
CA GLY A 504 -16.76 -35.40 33.72
C GLY A 504 -18.03 -36.14 33.27
N ASP A 505 -18.13 -37.42 33.64
CA ASP A 505 -19.36 -38.22 33.53
C ASP A 505 -19.94 -38.47 34.93
N PRO A 506 -21.27 -38.33 35.14
CA PRO A 506 -22.28 -37.91 34.17
C PRO A 506 -22.39 -36.38 33.97
N GLY A 507 -21.45 -35.58 34.52
CA GLY A 507 -21.45 -34.10 34.54
C GLY A 507 -21.83 -33.44 33.22
N ARG A 508 -21.20 -33.81 32.11
CA ARG A 508 -21.54 -33.26 30.77
C ARG A 508 -22.99 -33.38 30.37
N TYR A 509 -23.70 -34.40 30.85
CA TYR A 509 -25.11 -34.54 30.55
C TYR A 509 -25.95 -33.65 31.47
N GLN A 510 -25.57 -33.53 32.74
CA GLN A 510 -26.25 -32.66 33.71
C GLN A 510 -26.09 -31.19 33.32
N ASP A 511 -24.89 -30.76 32.97
CA ASP A 511 -24.62 -29.41 32.48
C ASP A 511 -25.40 -29.09 31.20
N ALA A 512 -25.48 -30.03 30.26
CA ALA A 512 -26.26 -29.84 29.04
C ALA A 512 -27.75 -29.68 29.34
N LYS A 513 -28.29 -30.45 30.31
CA LYS A 513 -29.66 -30.28 30.79
C LYS A 513 -29.87 -28.91 31.41
N THR A 514 -28.98 -28.47 32.31
CA THR A 514 -29.04 -27.12 32.91
C THR A 514 -29.12 -26.02 31.85
N LEU A 515 -28.33 -26.12 30.78
CA LEU A 515 -28.37 -25.16 29.68
C LEU A 515 -29.68 -25.23 28.88
N PHE A 516 -30.21 -26.42 28.62
CA PHE A 516 -31.48 -26.57 27.90
C PHE A 516 -32.69 -26.18 28.75
N ASP A 517 -32.71 -26.48 30.05
CA ASP A 517 -33.78 -26.11 30.98
C ASP A 517 -33.91 -24.60 31.12
N TYR A 518 -32.79 -23.88 31.08
CA TYR A 518 -32.79 -22.42 31.03
C TYR A 518 -33.62 -21.85 29.86
N VAL A 519 -33.50 -22.43 28.65
CA VAL A 519 -34.27 -21.97 27.48
C VAL A 519 -35.68 -22.55 27.42
N ALA A 520 -35.94 -23.67 28.11
CA ALA A 520 -37.27 -24.22 28.31
C ALA A 520 -38.10 -23.44 29.35
N GLY A 521 -37.47 -22.52 30.10
CA GLY A 521 -38.12 -21.77 31.18
C GLY A 521 -38.26 -22.55 32.50
N ASP A 522 -37.62 -23.72 32.60
CA ASP A 522 -37.58 -24.59 33.78
C ASP A 522 -36.38 -24.22 34.68
N SER A 523 -36.18 -22.92 34.91
CA SER A 523 -35.27 -22.47 35.96
C SER A 523 -35.86 -22.87 37.31
N GLY A 524 -35.35 -23.95 37.90
CA GLY A 524 -35.75 -24.51 39.19
C GLY A 524 -35.57 -23.55 40.37
N ASP A 525 -36.46 -22.57 40.47
CA ASP A 525 -36.71 -21.85 41.72
C ASP A 525 -37.61 -22.73 42.59
N GLY A 526 -37.02 -23.28 43.66
CA GLY A 526 -37.77 -23.97 44.69
C GLY A 526 -38.77 -22.98 45.29
N GLY A 527 -40.06 -23.23 45.06
CA GLY A 527 -41.14 -22.32 45.42
C GLY A 527 -41.07 -21.78 46.85
N GLU A 528 -41.05 -20.45 46.95
CA GLU A 528 -41.79 -19.76 48.02
C GLU A 528 -43.22 -19.54 47.53
N ASP A 529 -44.13 -20.36 48.06
CA ASP A 529 -45.58 -20.14 48.01
C ASP A 529 -45.89 -18.69 48.43
N THR A 530 -46.30 -17.87 47.48
CA THR A 530 -47.02 -16.63 47.79
C THR A 530 -48.50 -16.96 47.85
N PRO A 531 -49.18 -16.85 49.01
CA PRO A 531 -50.58 -17.21 49.11
C PRO A 531 -51.43 -16.22 48.32
N ALA A 532 -52.36 -16.75 47.52
CA ALA A 532 -53.37 -15.98 46.81
C ALA A 532 -54.25 -15.21 47.82
N GLU A 533 -54.29 -13.90 47.68
CA GLU A 533 -55.32 -13.05 48.29
C GLU A 533 -56.60 -13.14 47.43
N GLU A 534 -57.66 -13.70 48.01
CA GLU A 534 -59.07 -13.41 47.66
C GLU A 534 -59.67 -12.42 48.68
#